data_AF-U5F7W3-F1
#
_entry.id   AF-U5F7W3-F1
#
_cell.length_a   1.000
_cell.length_b   1.000
_cell.length_c   1.000
_cell.angle_alpha   90.00
_cell.angle_beta   90.00
_cell.angle_gamma   90.00
#
_symmetry.space_group_name_H-M   'P 1'
#
loop_
_entity.id
_entity.type
_entity.pdbx_description
1 polymer ?
#
loop_
_entity_poly.entity_id
_entity_poly.type
_entity_poly.pdbx_seq_one_letter_code
_entity_poly.pdbx_strand_id
1 'polypeptide(L)'
;MQEEKELQQETTCDCEKEACKTEEVKEAGKDEKAADKEVNKDAKADDKEAKKDAKAEEKEEKKSAKFSKRKRIEELEEEVAKLKEEVAASKNAYFKAYADAENLKKRLQSEADNVRKYRIQGFATEVLPVLDNLERALDVKVEDPNIKNYVKGFEMIYQQLVHILENEGVKVIEAQDKPFDPNYHQALMQEAKEGVESGMVIEVLQKGYMLKDRVLRAALVKVSE
;
A
#
# COMPACT_ATOMS: atom_id res chain seq x y z
N MET A 1 39.14 -21.64 12.17
CA MET A 1 38.04 -20.94 12.86
C MET A 1 38.52 -19.59 13.42
N GLN A 2 39.11 -18.75 12.57
CA GLN A 2 39.62 -17.42 12.91
C GLN A 2 39.54 -16.56 11.64
N GLU A 3 38.32 -16.21 11.21
CA GLU A 3 38.12 -15.32 10.05
C GLU A 3 36.70 -14.70 9.95
N GLU A 4 35.70 -15.20 10.70
CA GLU A 4 34.32 -14.68 10.65
C GLU A 4 33.95 -13.69 11.78
N LYS A 5 34.94 -13.12 12.50
CA LYS A 5 34.68 -12.28 13.69
C LYS A 5 35.02 -10.79 13.58
N GLU A 6 35.45 -10.32 12.41
CA GLU A 6 35.84 -8.91 12.21
C GLU A 6 34.78 -8.04 11.49
N LEU A 7 33.73 -8.63 10.91
CA LEU A 7 32.78 -7.91 10.04
C LEU A 7 31.63 -7.18 10.76
N GLN A 8 31.73 -6.92 12.07
CA GLN A 8 30.64 -6.34 12.90
C GLN A 8 31.06 -5.19 13.82
N GLN A 9 32.13 -4.44 13.52
CA GLN A 9 32.54 -3.27 14.34
C GLN A 9 32.71 -1.94 13.60
N GLU A 10 32.44 -1.87 12.28
CA GLU A 10 32.52 -0.61 11.52
C GLU A 10 31.17 -0.24 10.87
N THR A 11 30.22 0.29 11.66
CA THR A 11 29.07 1.12 11.16
C THR A 11 28.31 1.83 12.29
N THR A 12 29.01 2.44 13.25
CA THR A 12 28.42 3.46 14.14
C THR A 12 29.29 4.71 14.09
N CYS A 13 28.89 5.68 13.27
CA CYS A 13 29.51 7.00 13.22
C CYS A 13 28.46 8.02 13.66
N ASP A 14 28.49 8.34 14.95
CA ASP A 14 27.70 9.42 15.54
C ASP A 14 28.07 10.77 14.89
N CYS A 15 27.08 11.45 14.32
CA CYS A 15 27.24 12.82 13.85
C CYS A 15 26.02 13.67 14.26
N GLU A 16 25.74 13.71 15.56
CA GLU A 16 24.91 14.75 16.16
C GLU A 16 25.78 15.90 16.69
N LYS A 17 25.84 16.99 15.92
CA LYS A 17 25.91 18.41 16.33
C LYS A 17 26.56 19.23 15.21
N GLU A 18 25.76 20.02 14.51
CA GLU A 18 25.92 21.48 14.55
C GLU A 18 24.68 22.18 13.99
N ALA A 19 24.35 23.33 14.59
CA ALA A 19 23.15 24.08 14.24
C ALA A 19 23.44 25.05 13.09
N CYS A 20 22.64 25.01 12.02
CA CYS A 20 22.59 26.08 11.04
C CYS A 20 21.20 26.72 11.04
N LYS A 21 21.15 28.02 11.33
CA LYS A 21 19.90 28.78 11.44
C LYS A 21 19.32 29.00 10.05
N THR A 22 18.04 28.67 9.88
CA THR A 22 17.24 29.12 8.74
C THR A 22 16.76 30.55 8.99
N GLU A 23 17.28 31.53 8.23
CA GLU A 23 16.69 32.87 8.20
C GLU A 23 15.50 32.90 7.23
N GLU A 24 14.36 33.41 7.70
CA GLU A 24 13.15 33.56 6.90
C GLU A 24 13.26 34.77 5.98
N VAL A 25 12.99 34.60 4.68
CA VAL A 25 12.68 35.72 3.79
C VAL A 25 11.17 35.99 3.86
N LYS A 26 10.78 37.17 4.31
CA LYS A 26 9.38 37.65 4.31
C LYS A 26 9.27 38.94 3.51
N GLU A 27 8.58 38.89 2.38
CA GLU A 27 8.04 40.07 1.70
C GLU A 27 6.72 40.51 2.36
N ALA A 28 6.59 41.81 2.62
CA ALA A 28 5.36 42.61 2.48
C ALA A 28 5.67 44.05 2.91
N GLY A 29 5.30 45.05 2.11
CA GLY A 29 5.42 46.47 2.48
C GLY A 29 4.06 47.14 2.61
N LYS A 30 4.03 48.37 3.18
CA LYS A 30 3.33 49.54 2.62
C LYS A 30 3.40 50.83 3.48
N ASP A 31 3.69 51.93 2.77
CA ASP A 31 3.09 53.28 2.81
C ASP A 31 3.22 54.27 4.00
N GLU A 32 3.43 55.55 3.62
CA GLU A 32 3.31 56.85 4.34
C GLU A 32 4.34 57.20 5.44
N LYS A 33 4.82 58.45 5.66
CA LYS A 33 4.57 59.82 5.09
C LYS A 33 5.83 60.69 5.35
N ALA A 34 6.41 61.41 4.38
CA ALA A 34 6.24 62.85 4.06
C ALA A 34 7.19 63.87 4.77
N ALA A 35 7.45 65.02 4.09
CA ALA A 35 8.25 66.21 4.49
C ALA A 35 9.80 66.07 4.39
N ASP A 36 10.61 67.04 3.91
CA ASP A 36 10.37 68.37 3.28
C ASP A 36 11.60 68.84 2.44
N LYS A 37 11.42 69.85 1.56
CA LYS A 37 12.40 70.82 0.96
C LYS A 37 13.58 70.33 0.07
N GLU A 38 13.56 70.63 -1.25
CA GLU A 38 14.17 71.80 -1.98
C GLU A 38 15.68 71.60 -2.30
N VAL A 39 16.35 72.13 -3.35
CA VAL A 39 16.22 73.26 -4.32
C VAL A 39 16.65 72.76 -5.74
N ASN A 40 15.82 72.71 -6.80
CA ASN A 40 15.51 73.72 -7.84
C ASN A 40 16.54 73.95 -8.99
N LYS A 41 16.10 73.74 -10.26
CA LYS A 41 16.56 74.35 -11.55
C LYS A 41 18.04 74.20 -12.00
N ASP A 42 18.38 74.21 -13.29
CA ASP A 42 17.77 73.90 -14.60
C ASP A 42 18.74 74.43 -15.67
N ALA A 43 18.71 73.82 -16.86
CA ALA A 43 19.22 74.37 -18.14
C ALA A 43 20.74 74.68 -18.23
N LYS A 44 21.43 74.30 -19.32
CA LYS A 44 21.12 74.79 -20.66
C LYS A 44 21.78 73.96 -21.78
N ALA A 45 21.10 73.91 -22.92
CA ALA A 45 21.74 73.74 -24.24
C ALA A 45 22.59 75.00 -24.55
N ASP A 46 23.55 75.02 -25.46
CA ASP A 46 23.60 74.32 -26.75
C ASP A 46 25.06 74.28 -27.29
N ASP A 47 25.24 73.81 -28.53
CA ASP A 47 26.16 74.34 -29.55
C ASP A 47 27.14 73.35 -30.25
N LYS A 48 27.23 73.56 -31.57
CA LYS A 48 28.18 73.06 -32.58
C LYS A 48 28.29 71.57 -32.89
N GLU A 49 27.46 71.22 -33.88
CA GLU A 49 27.86 70.38 -35.01
C GLU A 49 29.29 70.65 -35.52
N ALA A 50 30.19 69.66 -35.40
CA ALA A 50 31.39 69.52 -36.24
C ALA A 50 32.03 68.12 -36.08
N LYS A 51 31.24 67.03 -36.20
CA LYS A 51 31.75 65.63 -36.18
C LYS A 51 30.66 64.61 -36.57
N LYS A 52 30.18 64.63 -37.83
CA LYS A 52 29.18 63.66 -38.33
C LYS A 52 29.80 62.42 -38.99
N ASP A 53 30.99 62.52 -39.58
CA ASP A 53 31.49 61.49 -40.52
C ASP A 53 32.50 60.47 -39.94
N ALA A 54 32.89 60.60 -38.67
CA ALA A 54 33.77 59.63 -37.97
C ALA A 54 33.07 58.88 -36.82
N LYS A 55 31.74 58.98 -36.72
CA LYS A 55 30.93 58.40 -35.62
C LYS A 55 29.84 57.42 -36.11
N ALA A 56 29.82 57.13 -37.41
CA ALA A 56 28.91 56.17 -38.03
C ALA A 56 29.50 54.75 -38.00
N GLU A 57 30.72 54.57 -38.49
CA GLU A 57 31.36 53.25 -38.66
C GLU A 57 31.57 52.52 -37.31
N GLU A 58 32.14 53.19 -36.30
CA GLU A 58 32.23 52.63 -34.93
C GLU A 58 30.86 52.28 -34.31
N LYS A 59 29.78 52.93 -34.76
CA LYS A 59 28.41 52.66 -34.27
C LYS A 59 27.78 51.45 -34.96
N GLU A 60 28.19 51.11 -36.17
CA GLU A 60 27.68 49.93 -36.88
C GLU A 60 28.38 48.65 -36.42
N GLU A 61 29.71 48.64 -36.26
CA GLU A 61 30.42 47.49 -35.69
C GLU A 61 29.98 47.18 -34.26
N LYS A 62 29.85 48.21 -33.40
CA LYS A 62 29.35 48.03 -32.03
C LYS A 62 27.86 47.65 -31.98
N LYS A 63 27.08 47.89 -33.04
CA LYS A 63 25.72 47.34 -33.17
C LYS A 63 25.73 45.90 -33.66
N SER A 64 26.51 45.55 -34.68
CA SER A 64 26.55 44.19 -35.24
C SER A 64 27.07 43.18 -34.20
N ALA A 65 28.15 43.51 -33.48
CA ALA A 65 28.68 42.69 -32.39
C ALA A 65 27.70 42.55 -31.21
N LYS A 66 26.88 43.57 -30.94
CA LYS A 66 25.86 43.53 -29.87
C LYS A 66 24.60 42.76 -30.31
N PHE A 67 24.29 42.76 -31.60
CA PHE A 67 23.20 41.97 -32.19
C PHE A 67 23.57 40.48 -32.28
N SER A 68 24.80 40.16 -32.68
CA SER A 68 25.38 38.81 -32.61
C SER A 68 25.34 38.25 -31.19
N LYS A 69 25.78 39.03 -30.18
CA LYS A 69 25.69 38.62 -28.77
C LYS A 69 24.24 38.44 -28.29
N ARG A 70 23.29 39.25 -28.77
CA ARG A 70 21.86 39.08 -28.43
C ARG A 70 21.29 37.78 -28.97
N LYS A 71 21.51 37.48 -30.25
CA LYS A 71 21.11 36.19 -30.85
C LYS A 71 21.72 35.00 -30.11
N ARG A 72 22.99 35.10 -29.71
CA ARG A 72 23.66 34.05 -28.93
C ARG A 72 23.07 33.85 -27.54
N ILE A 73 22.55 34.93 -26.93
CA ILE A 73 21.83 34.86 -25.64
C ILE A 73 20.45 34.23 -25.86
N GLU A 74 19.72 34.64 -26.90
CA GLU A 74 18.41 34.08 -27.28
C GLU A 74 18.52 32.56 -27.58
N GLU A 75 19.54 32.13 -28.34
CA GLU A 75 19.87 30.71 -28.58
C GLU A 75 20.11 29.93 -27.27
N LEU A 76 20.92 30.49 -26.35
CA LEU A 76 21.22 29.86 -25.06
C LEU A 76 20.02 29.85 -24.11
N GLU A 77 19.15 30.86 -24.15
CA GLU A 77 17.90 30.91 -23.38
C GLU A 77 16.91 29.85 -23.87
N GLU A 78 16.82 29.61 -25.17
CA GLU A 78 16.05 28.49 -25.75
C GLU A 78 16.63 27.12 -25.37
N GLU A 79 17.95 26.92 -25.43
CA GLU A 79 18.60 25.68 -24.98
C GLU A 79 18.34 25.42 -23.49
N VAL A 80 18.48 26.45 -22.65
CA VAL A 80 18.17 26.37 -21.21
C VAL A 80 16.69 26.10 -20.95
N ALA A 81 15.77 26.61 -21.77
CA ALA A 81 14.34 26.29 -21.67
C ALA A 81 14.07 24.81 -22.00
N LYS A 82 14.59 24.31 -23.13
CA LYS A 82 14.47 22.90 -23.56
C LYS A 82 15.05 21.95 -22.50
N LEU A 83 16.25 22.23 -21.99
CA LEU A 83 16.87 21.44 -20.92
C LEU A 83 16.07 21.47 -19.61
N LYS A 84 15.41 22.59 -19.26
CA LYS A 84 14.51 22.65 -18.09
C LYS A 84 13.26 21.79 -18.30
N GLU A 85 12.69 21.76 -19.49
CA GLU A 85 11.55 20.89 -19.83
C GLU A 85 11.94 19.42 -19.79
N GLU A 86 13.09 19.03 -20.35
CA GLU A 86 13.63 17.66 -20.25
C GLU A 86 13.91 17.24 -18.80
N VAL A 87 14.45 18.13 -17.98
CA VAL A 87 14.66 17.91 -16.53
C VAL A 87 13.31 17.79 -15.80
N ALA A 88 12.29 18.55 -16.17
CA ALA A 88 10.95 18.42 -15.60
C ALA A 88 10.29 17.09 -16.00
N ALA A 89 10.37 16.70 -17.29
CA ALA A 89 9.83 15.46 -17.81
C ALA A 89 10.49 14.23 -17.17
N SER A 90 11.83 14.23 -17.07
CA SER A 90 12.59 13.14 -16.43
C SER A 90 12.33 13.05 -14.92
N LYS A 91 12.21 14.17 -14.20
CA LYS A 91 11.77 14.18 -12.79
C LYS A 91 10.35 13.62 -12.63
N ASN A 92 9.41 14.00 -13.48
CA ASN A 92 8.04 13.45 -13.45
C ASN A 92 8.02 11.95 -13.74
N ALA A 93 8.82 11.48 -14.70
CA ALA A 93 8.98 10.05 -14.96
C ALA A 93 9.59 9.29 -13.77
N TYR A 94 10.60 9.88 -13.10
CA TYR A 94 11.21 9.33 -11.90
C TYR A 94 10.22 9.27 -10.72
N PHE A 95 9.49 10.34 -10.43
CA PHE A 95 8.50 10.35 -9.35
C PHE A 95 7.36 9.35 -9.61
N LYS A 96 6.93 9.20 -10.86
CA LYS A 96 5.96 8.16 -11.24
C LYS A 96 6.52 6.75 -11.01
N ALA A 97 7.73 6.46 -11.50
CA ALA A 97 8.38 5.16 -11.29
C ALA A 97 8.61 4.85 -9.80
N TYR A 98 8.93 5.87 -8.99
CA TYR A 98 9.07 5.75 -7.54
C TYR A 98 7.72 5.41 -6.88
N ALA A 99 6.65 6.12 -7.22
CA ALA A 99 5.30 5.84 -6.72
C ALA A 99 4.81 4.44 -7.14
N ASP A 100 5.07 4.03 -8.38
CA ASP A 100 4.74 2.69 -8.88
C ASP A 100 5.52 1.61 -8.10
N ALA A 101 6.80 1.84 -7.80
CA ALA A 101 7.63 0.94 -6.98
C ALA A 101 7.18 0.88 -5.51
N GLU A 102 6.77 2.00 -4.91
CA GLU A 102 6.25 2.05 -3.54
C GLU A 102 4.89 1.33 -3.43
N ASN A 103 3.99 1.57 -4.38
CA ASN A 103 2.72 0.86 -4.51
C ASN A 103 2.94 -0.65 -4.69
N LEU A 104 3.87 -1.06 -5.55
CA LEU A 104 4.24 -2.46 -5.73
C LEU A 104 4.79 -3.07 -4.44
N LYS A 105 5.70 -2.38 -3.73
CA LYS A 105 6.25 -2.83 -2.45
C LYS A 105 5.15 -3.05 -1.41
N LYS A 106 4.21 -2.10 -1.28
CA LYS A 106 3.07 -2.19 -0.37
C LYS A 106 2.15 -3.37 -0.74
N ARG A 107 1.90 -3.58 -2.04
CA ARG A 107 1.12 -4.73 -2.53
C ARG A 107 1.80 -6.05 -2.18
N LEU A 108 3.08 -6.22 -2.53
CA LEU A 108 3.87 -7.42 -2.25
C LEU A 108 3.96 -7.73 -0.74
N GLN A 109 4.06 -6.70 0.12
CA GLN A 109 3.98 -6.87 1.57
C GLN A 109 2.62 -7.44 1.98
N SER A 110 1.52 -6.86 1.51
CA SER A 110 0.17 -7.35 1.82
C SER A 110 -0.09 -8.77 1.28
N GLU A 111 0.43 -9.11 0.10
CA GLU A 111 0.37 -10.45 -0.49
C GLU A 111 1.18 -11.45 0.36
N ALA A 112 2.40 -11.10 0.77
CA ALA A 112 3.24 -11.94 1.62
C ALA A 112 2.61 -12.19 3.00
N ASP A 113 2.00 -11.18 3.61
CA ASP A 113 1.29 -11.31 4.89
C ASP A 113 0.02 -12.15 4.75
N ASN A 114 -0.71 -12.04 3.64
CA ASN A 114 -1.85 -12.92 3.34
C ASN A 114 -1.39 -14.38 3.14
N VAL A 115 -0.32 -14.62 2.38
CA VAL A 115 0.26 -15.96 2.21
C VAL A 115 0.73 -16.55 3.54
N ARG A 116 1.29 -15.75 4.45
CA ARG A 116 1.63 -16.18 5.82
C ARG A 116 0.38 -16.51 6.64
N LYS A 117 -0.63 -15.64 6.64
CA LYS A 117 -1.89 -15.83 7.39
C LYS A 117 -2.67 -17.07 6.96
N TYR A 118 -2.62 -17.42 5.67
CA TYR A 118 -3.41 -18.49 5.05
C TYR A 118 -2.58 -19.69 4.57
N ARG A 119 -1.31 -19.83 4.97
CA ARG A 119 -0.44 -20.94 4.54
C ARG A 119 -1.08 -22.32 4.76
N ILE A 120 -1.77 -22.52 5.87
CA ILE A 120 -2.40 -23.79 6.22
C ILE A 120 -3.69 -24.08 5.42
N GLN A 121 -4.21 -23.14 4.63
CA GLN A 121 -5.49 -23.30 3.90
C GLN A 121 -5.55 -24.61 3.09
N GLY A 122 -4.51 -24.92 2.29
CA GLY A 122 -4.48 -26.14 1.48
C GLY A 122 -4.49 -27.40 2.34
N PHE A 123 -3.54 -27.51 3.28
CA PHE A 123 -3.44 -28.63 4.22
C PHE A 123 -4.72 -28.86 5.02
N ALA A 124 -5.30 -27.79 5.59
CA ALA A 124 -6.55 -27.88 6.33
C ALA A 124 -7.67 -28.47 5.45
N THR A 125 -7.79 -28.01 4.21
CA THR A 125 -8.81 -28.48 3.24
C THR A 125 -8.66 -29.97 2.92
N GLU A 126 -7.43 -30.47 2.80
CA GLU A 126 -7.13 -31.90 2.57
C GLU A 126 -7.38 -32.77 3.82
N VAL A 127 -7.28 -32.20 5.03
CA VAL A 127 -7.55 -32.90 6.29
C VAL A 127 -9.04 -32.97 6.63
N LEU A 128 -9.88 -32.01 6.20
CA LEU A 128 -11.32 -32.01 6.53
C LEU A 128 -12.05 -33.32 6.19
N PRO A 129 -11.84 -33.97 5.01
CA PRO A 129 -12.47 -35.27 4.71
C PRO A 129 -12.06 -36.39 5.66
N VAL A 130 -10.84 -36.35 6.22
CA VAL A 130 -10.40 -37.33 7.22
C VAL A 130 -11.16 -37.12 8.53
N LEU A 131 -11.34 -35.85 8.93
CA LEU A 131 -12.13 -35.49 10.10
C LEU A 131 -13.60 -35.94 9.94
N ASP A 132 -14.22 -35.69 8.78
CA ASP A 132 -15.61 -36.13 8.50
C ASP A 132 -15.78 -37.65 8.56
N ASN A 133 -14.75 -38.41 8.15
CA ASN A 133 -14.75 -39.87 8.25
C ASN A 133 -14.61 -40.35 9.69
N LEU A 134 -13.90 -39.61 10.56
CA LEU A 134 -13.87 -39.87 12.00
C LEU A 134 -15.24 -39.57 12.64
N GLU A 135 -15.88 -38.45 12.29
CA GLU A 135 -17.25 -38.14 12.77
C GLU A 135 -18.24 -39.25 12.37
N ARG A 136 -18.24 -39.63 11.09
CA ARG A 136 -19.06 -40.74 10.57
C ARG A 136 -18.80 -42.08 11.27
N ALA A 137 -17.56 -42.33 11.72
CA ALA A 137 -17.20 -43.54 12.47
C ALA A 137 -17.67 -43.49 13.93
N LEU A 138 -17.72 -42.30 14.54
CA LEU A 138 -18.22 -42.08 15.91
C LEU A 138 -19.75 -42.15 15.99
N ASP A 139 -20.47 -41.76 14.92
CA ASP A 139 -21.94 -41.85 14.83
C ASP A 139 -22.47 -43.30 14.79
N VAL A 140 -21.61 -44.29 14.52
CA VAL A 140 -21.98 -45.70 14.51
C VAL A 140 -22.23 -46.19 15.93
N LYS A 141 -23.50 -46.36 16.29
CA LYS A 141 -23.92 -46.95 17.57
C LYS A 141 -23.48 -48.41 17.66
N VAL A 142 -22.51 -48.70 18.52
CA VAL A 142 -22.08 -50.07 18.83
C VAL A 142 -22.45 -50.46 20.25
N GLU A 143 -23.10 -51.61 20.41
CA GLU A 143 -23.61 -52.08 21.71
C GLU A 143 -22.54 -52.81 22.53
N ASP A 144 -21.58 -53.45 21.88
CA ASP A 144 -20.50 -54.23 22.51
C ASP A 144 -19.57 -53.39 23.41
N PRO A 145 -19.32 -53.81 24.66
CA PRO A 145 -18.49 -53.06 25.62
C PRO A 145 -17.02 -52.97 25.20
N ASN A 146 -16.50 -53.98 24.49
CA ASN A 146 -15.13 -53.93 23.97
C ASN A 146 -14.98 -52.86 22.89
N ILE A 147 -15.97 -52.70 22.02
CA ILE A 147 -15.91 -51.73 20.91
C ILE A 147 -16.09 -50.30 21.45
N LYS A 148 -16.89 -50.09 22.50
CA LYS A 148 -17.01 -48.80 23.20
C LYS A 148 -15.66 -48.24 23.69
N ASN A 149 -14.74 -49.10 24.14
CA ASN A 149 -13.39 -48.67 24.53
C ASN A 149 -12.57 -48.15 23.33
N TYR A 150 -12.71 -48.75 22.15
CA TYR A 150 -12.08 -48.25 20.92
C TYR A 150 -12.73 -46.95 20.43
N VAL A 151 -14.07 -46.84 20.46
CA VAL A 151 -14.80 -45.61 20.12
C VAL A 151 -14.31 -44.43 20.97
N LYS A 152 -14.13 -44.63 22.28
CA LYS A 152 -13.55 -43.61 23.17
C LYS A 152 -12.11 -43.22 22.80
N GLY A 153 -11.32 -44.17 22.30
CA GLY A 153 -9.99 -43.89 21.75
C GLY A 153 -10.05 -43.00 20.49
N PHE A 154 -10.97 -43.28 19.57
CA PHE A 154 -11.21 -42.44 18.40
C PHE A 154 -11.73 -41.04 18.77
N GLU A 155 -12.60 -40.94 19.78
CA GLU A 155 -13.09 -39.66 20.31
C GLU A 155 -11.94 -38.78 20.82
N MET A 156 -10.98 -39.37 21.56
CA MET A 156 -9.78 -38.65 22.02
C MET A 156 -8.90 -38.17 20.85
N ILE A 157 -8.73 -38.98 19.81
CA ILE A 157 -7.97 -38.60 18.59
C ILE A 157 -8.68 -37.47 17.84
N TYR A 158 -10.01 -37.54 17.71
CA TYR A 158 -10.83 -36.50 17.11
C TYR A 158 -10.69 -35.17 17.88
N GLN A 159 -10.84 -35.18 19.20
CA GLN A 159 -10.67 -33.98 20.05
C GLN A 159 -9.26 -33.39 19.92
N GLN A 160 -8.22 -34.21 19.88
CA GLN A 160 -6.84 -33.74 19.65
C GLN A 160 -6.67 -33.08 18.28
N LEU A 161 -7.24 -33.67 17.23
CA LEU A 161 -7.16 -33.13 15.87
C LEU A 161 -7.93 -31.81 15.72
N VAL A 162 -9.13 -31.71 16.31
CA VAL A 162 -9.89 -30.45 16.39
C VAL A 162 -9.07 -29.38 17.14
N HIS A 163 -8.47 -29.71 18.28
CA HIS A 163 -7.68 -28.76 19.05
C HIS A 163 -6.43 -28.25 18.28
N ILE A 164 -5.76 -29.11 17.50
CA ILE A 164 -4.66 -28.71 16.61
C ILE A 164 -5.15 -27.71 15.55
N LEU A 165 -6.31 -27.97 14.93
CA LEU A 165 -6.92 -27.09 13.93
C LEU A 165 -7.34 -25.74 14.54
N GLU A 166 -7.90 -25.74 15.74
CA GLU A 166 -8.26 -24.53 16.50
C GLU A 166 -7.05 -23.65 16.82
N ASN A 167 -5.93 -24.25 17.24
CA ASN A 167 -4.68 -23.54 17.53
C ASN A 167 -4.09 -22.82 16.30
N GLU A 168 -4.28 -23.38 15.09
CA GLU A 168 -3.92 -22.75 13.81
C GLU A 168 -4.97 -21.71 13.32
N GLY A 169 -6.08 -21.57 14.04
CA GLY A 169 -7.14 -20.61 13.77
C GLY A 169 -8.24 -21.09 12.83
N VAL A 170 -8.37 -22.41 12.64
CA VAL A 170 -9.53 -23.03 11.98
C VAL A 170 -10.66 -23.20 13.00
N LYS A 171 -11.85 -22.71 12.68
CA LYS A 171 -13.06 -22.81 13.53
C LYS A 171 -14.18 -23.53 12.80
N VAL A 172 -15.00 -24.25 13.56
CA VAL A 172 -16.25 -24.85 13.07
C VAL A 172 -17.28 -23.75 12.83
N ILE A 173 -17.99 -23.82 11.71
CA ILE A 173 -19.16 -23.01 11.42
C ILE A 173 -20.36 -23.71 12.08
N GLU A 174 -20.75 -23.24 13.26
CA GLU A 174 -22.00 -23.61 13.92
C GLU A 174 -23.20 -23.10 13.11
N ALA A 175 -23.83 -23.97 12.33
CA ALA A 175 -24.97 -23.62 11.50
C ALA A 175 -26.35 -23.99 12.12
N GLN A 176 -26.39 -24.88 13.11
CA GLN A 176 -27.63 -25.41 13.69
C GLN A 176 -28.46 -24.32 14.39
N ASP A 177 -29.79 -24.35 14.19
CA ASP A 177 -30.77 -23.42 14.76
C ASP A 177 -30.49 -21.92 14.47
N LYS A 178 -29.77 -21.64 13.38
CA LYS A 178 -29.44 -20.28 12.91
C LYS A 178 -30.08 -20.01 11.53
N PRO A 179 -30.31 -18.73 11.17
CA PRO A 179 -30.78 -18.37 9.85
C PRO A 179 -29.78 -18.80 8.77
N PHE A 180 -30.28 -19.17 7.60
CA PHE A 180 -29.46 -19.57 6.48
C PHE A 180 -28.71 -18.37 5.86
N ASP A 181 -27.37 -18.38 5.93
CA ASP A 181 -26.50 -17.44 5.24
C ASP A 181 -25.77 -18.14 4.07
N PRO A 182 -26.04 -17.75 2.80
CA PRO A 182 -25.38 -18.33 1.61
C PRO A 182 -23.84 -18.23 1.59
N ASN A 183 -23.24 -17.34 2.39
CA ASN A 183 -21.78 -17.19 2.47
C ASN A 183 -21.12 -18.30 3.29
N TYR A 184 -21.85 -18.89 4.25
CA TYR A 184 -21.32 -19.87 5.21
C TYR A 184 -22.00 -21.25 5.10
N HIS A 185 -23.23 -21.30 4.59
CA HIS A 185 -24.06 -22.49 4.53
C HIS A 185 -24.44 -22.83 3.09
N GLN A 186 -24.48 -24.11 2.77
CA GLN A 186 -24.96 -24.65 1.50
C GLN A 186 -26.13 -25.60 1.79
N ALA A 187 -27.33 -25.19 1.40
CA ALA A 187 -28.52 -26.02 1.55
C ALA A 187 -28.51 -27.19 0.55
N LEU A 188 -28.66 -28.42 1.04
CA LEU A 188 -28.83 -29.61 0.21
C LEU A 188 -30.30 -30.01 0.02
N MET A 189 -31.10 -29.82 1.05
CA MET A 189 -32.50 -30.27 1.12
C MET A 189 -33.32 -29.24 1.90
N GLN A 190 -34.60 -29.15 1.55
CA GLN A 190 -35.61 -28.42 2.31
C GLN A 190 -36.54 -29.44 2.98
N GLU A 191 -36.90 -29.20 4.24
CA GLU A 191 -37.76 -30.10 5.03
C GLU A 191 -38.78 -29.27 5.81
N ALA A 192 -40.07 -29.50 5.57
CA ALA A 192 -41.16 -28.83 6.29
C ALA A 192 -41.25 -29.38 7.73
N LYS A 193 -40.82 -28.59 8.71
CA LYS A 193 -40.83 -28.97 10.14
C LYS A 193 -41.73 -28.01 10.93
N GLU A 194 -42.80 -28.54 11.52
CA GLU A 194 -43.71 -27.76 12.35
C GLU A 194 -42.97 -27.14 13.55
N GLY A 195 -43.08 -25.81 13.71
CA GLY A 195 -42.49 -25.08 14.83
C GLY A 195 -41.14 -24.39 14.58
N VAL A 196 -40.62 -24.40 13.36
CA VAL A 196 -39.43 -23.63 12.96
C VAL A 196 -39.81 -22.58 11.91
N GLU A 197 -39.23 -21.38 11.98
CA GLU A 197 -39.42 -20.33 10.96
C GLU A 197 -38.82 -20.76 9.62
N SER A 198 -39.41 -20.36 8.49
CA SER A 198 -38.90 -20.63 7.12
C SER A 198 -37.52 -20.01 6.92
N GLY A 199 -36.59 -20.73 6.27
CA GLY A 199 -35.21 -20.27 6.04
C GLY A 199 -34.24 -20.45 7.21
N MET A 200 -34.61 -21.22 8.23
CA MET A 200 -33.73 -21.64 9.33
C MET A 200 -33.04 -22.98 9.02
N VAL A 201 -31.86 -23.19 9.59
CA VAL A 201 -31.14 -24.48 9.50
C VAL A 201 -31.71 -25.47 10.54
N ILE A 202 -32.28 -26.57 10.06
CA ILE A 202 -32.86 -27.64 10.88
C ILE A 202 -31.77 -28.62 11.36
N GLU A 203 -30.86 -29.01 10.46
CA GLU A 203 -29.86 -30.05 10.70
C GLU A 203 -28.61 -29.77 9.88
N VAL A 204 -27.43 -30.04 10.46
CA VAL A 204 -26.14 -29.93 9.80
C VAL A 204 -25.66 -31.32 9.39
N LEU A 205 -25.63 -31.59 8.09
CA LEU A 205 -25.23 -32.88 7.52
C LEU A 205 -23.71 -33.02 7.38
N GLN A 206 -23.01 -31.90 7.22
CA GLN A 206 -21.55 -31.84 7.22
C GLN A 206 -21.10 -30.48 7.77
N LYS A 207 -20.22 -30.50 8.77
CA LYS A 207 -19.77 -29.26 9.44
C LYS A 207 -18.99 -28.37 8.46
N GLY A 208 -19.28 -27.07 8.51
CA GLY A 208 -18.49 -26.06 7.81
C GLY A 208 -17.24 -25.69 8.61
N TYR A 209 -16.20 -25.22 7.92
CA TYR A 209 -14.96 -24.78 8.54
C TYR A 209 -14.50 -23.45 7.95
N MET A 210 -14.03 -22.55 8.82
CA MET A 210 -13.46 -21.25 8.45
C MET A 210 -12.07 -21.09 9.05
N LEU A 211 -11.12 -20.58 8.26
CA LEU A 211 -9.79 -20.20 8.71
C LEU A 211 -9.78 -18.68 8.92
N LYS A 212 -9.83 -18.26 10.18
CA LYS A 212 -9.92 -16.83 10.57
C LYS A 212 -11.13 -16.16 9.92
N ASP A 213 -10.91 -15.29 8.94
CA ASP A 213 -11.91 -14.52 8.19
C ASP A 213 -12.29 -15.15 6.81
N ARG A 214 -11.70 -16.30 6.44
CA ARG A 214 -11.99 -16.99 5.16
C ARG A 214 -12.68 -18.34 5.39
N VAL A 215 -13.78 -18.59 4.69
CA VAL A 215 -14.42 -19.92 4.64
C VAL A 215 -13.53 -20.90 3.87
N LEU A 216 -13.23 -22.07 4.48
CA LEU A 216 -12.57 -23.19 3.81
C LEU A 216 -13.60 -24.08 3.11
N ARG A 217 -14.69 -24.38 3.83
CA ARG A 217 -15.80 -25.22 3.38
C ARG A 217 -17.09 -24.74 4.03
N ALA A 218 -18.13 -24.52 3.25
CA ALA A 218 -19.47 -24.21 3.75
C ALA A 218 -20.07 -25.41 4.53
N ALA A 219 -20.94 -25.15 5.49
CA ALA A 219 -21.68 -26.21 6.16
C ALA A 219 -22.78 -26.76 5.22
N LEU A 220 -22.86 -28.08 5.04
CA LEU A 220 -23.98 -28.69 4.33
C LEU A 220 -25.15 -28.83 5.29
N VAL A 221 -26.27 -28.21 4.95
CA VAL A 221 -27.42 -28.06 5.86
C VAL A 221 -28.73 -28.49 5.20
N LYS A 222 -29.67 -28.93 6.04
CA LYS A 222 -31.10 -28.92 5.72
C LYS A 222 -31.71 -27.62 6.23
N VAL A 223 -32.56 -27.00 5.43
CA VAL A 223 -33.29 -25.78 5.82
C VAL A 223 -34.80 -26.04 5.89
N SER A 224 -35.52 -25.25 6.67
CA SER A 224 -36.98 -25.19 6.61
C SER A 224 -37.46 -24.60 5.28
N GLU A 225 -38.56 -25.17 4.78
CA GLU A 225 -39.40 -24.55 3.73
C GLU A 225 -40.17 -23.34 4.30
#